data_AF-A0A6M2AEE4-F1
#
_entry.id   AF-A0A6M2AEE4-F1
#
_cell.length_a   1.000
_cell.length_b   1.000
_cell.length_c   1.000
_cell.angle_alpha   90.00
_cell.angle_beta   90.00
_cell.angle_gamma   90.00
#
_symmetry.space_group_name_H-M   'P 1'
#
loop_
_entity.id
_entity.type
_entity.pdbx_description
1 polymer ?
#
loop_
_entity_poly.entity_id
_entity_poly.type
_entity_poly.pdbx_seq_one_letter_code
_entity_poly.pdbx_strand_id
1 'polypeptide(L)'
;MRAGAKIPIYIHPLFWLFAAFIGFLMSQSLVGTLLWVVIIFVSVLVHELGHATMALIFKQNPKIELIAMGGLTSYQGKKLKYYQQFLIVLNGPLFGILLFALASLILWLNFFKNPTLVGTIKVMQVVNLFWSIVNLLPVLPLDGGQLLRIALEAFFGVKGFKLSLLIGFIIAASIALVSFAIRYYLLGALFFLFAFQSFDMYRKSRNIQKCDRDDSLADDLTKAQLALNQNKKEEAKTILEDLRQKTKQGLIYTQATHLLAFIYHDQKEDKKTYEYLLSVQDKLADEAVCLLHDLAFKEENYKLVKALSAKAYKLAPSKEIALKNSQTFAILNEPKPSGGWLKTAKQFGSLDLKSVISQNYFDKVRDSSEFNHFFK
;
A
#
# COMPACT_ATOMS: atom_id res chain seq x y z
N MET A 1 -34.63 5.03 -17.05
CA MET A 1 -33.39 4.47 -17.66
C MET A 1 -32.75 5.58 -18.48
N ARG A 2 -31.49 5.96 -18.23
CA ARG A 2 -30.75 6.79 -19.20
C ARG A 2 -30.31 5.86 -20.32
N ALA A 3 -30.97 5.95 -21.47
CA ALA A 3 -30.55 5.27 -22.69
C ALA A 3 -29.13 5.74 -23.05
N GLY A 4 -28.20 4.80 -23.22
CA GLY A 4 -26.87 5.07 -23.80
C GLY A 4 -25.76 5.49 -22.84
N ALA A 5 -25.68 4.94 -21.63
CA ALA A 5 -24.44 5.06 -20.84
C ALA A 5 -23.31 4.31 -21.57
N LYS A 6 -22.43 5.04 -22.27
CA LYS A 6 -21.25 4.47 -22.93
C LYS A 6 -20.27 4.01 -21.86
N ILE A 7 -19.79 2.77 -21.95
CA ILE A 7 -18.67 2.26 -21.13
C ILE A 7 -17.40 2.52 -21.94
N PRO A 8 -16.54 3.48 -21.55
CA PRO A 8 -15.28 3.70 -22.24
C PRO A 8 -14.35 2.49 -22.06
N ILE A 9 -13.77 2.00 -23.17
CA ILE A 9 -12.84 0.87 -23.18
C ILE A 9 -11.51 1.36 -23.72
N TYR A 10 -10.44 1.17 -22.95
CA TYR A 10 -9.07 1.49 -23.33
C TYR A 10 -8.24 0.21 -23.36
N ILE A 11 -7.44 0.03 -24.40
CA ILE A 11 -6.61 -1.18 -24.57
C ILE A 11 -5.17 -0.73 -24.64
N HIS A 12 -4.37 -1.14 -23.66
CA HIS A 12 -2.95 -0.83 -23.64
C HIS A 12 -2.21 -1.72 -24.66
N PRO A 13 -1.23 -1.21 -25.43
CA PRO A 13 -0.51 -2.01 -26.43
C PRO A 13 0.13 -3.30 -25.88
N LEU A 14 0.57 -3.27 -24.61
CA LEU A 14 1.12 -4.43 -23.90
C LEU A 14 0.12 -5.59 -23.75
N PHE A 15 -1.19 -5.32 -23.77
CA PHE A 15 -2.22 -6.37 -23.75
C PHE A 15 -2.05 -7.30 -24.96
N TRP A 16 -1.91 -6.74 -26.16
CA TRP A 16 -1.75 -7.50 -27.40
C TRP A 16 -0.47 -8.32 -27.40
N LEU A 17 0.64 -7.74 -26.93
CA LEU A 17 1.92 -8.44 -26.82
C LEU A 17 1.85 -9.62 -25.85
N PHE A 18 1.22 -9.44 -24.68
CA PHE A 18 1.08 -10.51 -23.71
C PHE A 18 0.13 -11.61 -24.21
N ALA A 19 -1.01 -11.26 -24.79
CA ALA A 19 -1.94 -12.21 -25.37
C ALA A 19 -1.29 -13.02 -26.52
N ALA A 20 -0.49 -12.37 -27.36
CA ALA A 20 0.25 -13.04 -28.43
C ALA A 20 1.35 -13.96 -27.87
N PHE A 21 2.05 -13.54 -26.81
CA PHE A 21 3.05 -14.37 -26.15
C PHE A 21 2.43 -15.65 -25.56
N ILE A 22 1.33 -15.54 -24.82
CA ILE A 22 0.60 -16.72 -24.31
C ILE A 22 0.07 -17.57 -25.48
N GLY A 23 -0.51 -16.95 -26.50
CA GLY A 23 -1.00 -17.65 -27.68
C GLY A 23 0.09 -18.44 -28.40
N PHE A 24 1.29 -17.89 -28.50
CA PHE A 24 2.45 -18.57 -29.08
C PHE A 24 2.90 -19.74 -28.20
N LEU A 25 3.01 -19.56 -26.88
CA LEU A 25 3.38 -20.63 -25.95
C LEU A 25 2.40 -21.81 -26.01
N MET A 26 1.11 -21.54 -26.16
CA MET A 26 0.07 -22.57 -26.18
C MET A 26 -0.10 -23.25 -27.54
N SER A 27 0.13 -22.53 -28.65
CA SER A 27 -0.21 -23.03 -29.99
C SER A 27 0.98 -23.30 -30.91
N GLN A 28 2.15 -22.71 -30.63
CA GLN A 28 3.37 -22.79 -31.43
C GLN A 28 3.18 -22.52 -32.93
N SER A 29 2.12 -21.80 -33.32
CA SER A 29 1.76 -21.49 -34.70
C SER A 29 1.18 -20.09 -34.82
N LEU A 30 1.35 -19.44 -35.98
CA LEU A 30 0.84 -18.09 -36.19
C LEU A 30 -0.69 -18.03 -36.12
N VAL A 31 -1.37 -18.93 -36.83
CA VAL A 31 -2.85 -18.99 -36.86
C VAL A 31 -3.40 -19.30 -35.47
N GLY A 32 -2.81 -20.28 -34.76
CA GLY A 32 -3.20 -20.60 -33.39
C GLY A 32 -2.98 -19.42 -32.44
N THR A 33 -1.88 -18.70 -32.60
CA THR A 33 -1.58 -17.51 -31.78
C THR A 33 -2.63 -16.42 -31.99
N LEU A 34 -3.01 -16.14 -33.25
CA LEU A 34 -4.07 -15.17 -33.55
C LEU A 34 -5.42 -15.59 -32.95
N LEU A 35 -5.78 -16.88 -33.04
CA LEU A 35 -7.00 -17.41 -32.40
C LEU A 35 -6.96 -17.24 -30.88
N TRP A 36 -5.82 -17.55 -30.24
CA TRP A 36 -5.63 -17.36 -28.81
C TRP A 36 -5.73 -15.89 -28.40
N VAL A 37 -5.16 -14.97 -29.16
CA VAL A 37 -5.29 -13.53 -28.92
C VAL A 37 -6.75 -13.11 -28.91
N VAL A 38 -7.53 -13.57 -29.89
CA VAL A 38 -8.98 -13.28 -29.95
C VAL A 38 -9.72 -13.90 -28.76
N ILE A 39 -9.41 -15.15 -28.40
CA ILE A 39 -10.05 -15.82 -27.24
C ILE A 39 -9.74 -15.07 -25.95
N ILE A 40 -8.47 -14.72 -25.70
CA ILE A 40 -8.05 -13.99 -24.50
C ILE A 40 -8.74 -12.62 -24.47
N PHE A 41 -8.73 -11.89 -25.59
CA PHE A 41 -9.39 -10.59 -25.71
C PHE A 41 -10.88 -10.67 -25.38
N VAL A 42 -11.62 -11.58 -26.02
CA VAL A 42 -13.06 -11.72 -25.77
C VAL A 42 -13.34 -12.17 -24.34
N SER A 43 -12.56 -13.12 -23.81
CA SER A 43 -12.77 -13.64 -22.44
C SER A 43 -12.57 -12.54 -21.39
N VAL A 44 -11.46 -11.80 -21.47
CA VAL A 44 -11.16 -10.70 -20.53
C VAL A 44 -12.17 -9.57 -20.72
N LEU A 45 -12.49 -9.17 -21.96
CA LEU A 45 -13.44 -8.09 -22.20
C LEU A 45 -14.83 -8.43 -21.65
N VAL A 46 -15.33 -9.65 -21.88
CA VAL A 46 -16.66 -10.06 -21.40
C VAL A 46 -16.69 -10.18 -19.87
N HIS A 47 -15.60 -10.64 -19.25
CA HIS A 47 -15.43 -10.59 -17.79
C HIS A 47 -15.55 -9.15 -17.27
N GLU A 48 -14.77 -8.21 -17.80
CA GLU A 48 -14.83 -6.81 -17.38
C GLU A 48 -16.19 -6.15 -17.66
N LEU A 49 -16.84 -6.52 -18.77
CA LEU A 49 -18.21 -6.09 -19.07
C LEU A 49 -19.20 -6.57 -18.02
N GLY A 50 -18.99 -7.74 -17.40
CA GLY A 50 -19.80 -8.20 -16.27
C GLY A 50 -19.76 -7.21 -15.11
N HIS A 51 -18.55 -6.82 -14.68
CA HIS A 51 -18.38 -5.80 -13.65
C HIS A 51 -19.01 -4.46 -14.05
N ALA A 52 -18.69 -3.98 -15.25
CA ALA A 52 -19.16 -2.67 -15.73
C ALA A 52 -20.68 -2.61 -15.88
N THR A 53 -21.32 -3.69 -16.35
CA THR A 53 -22.78 -3.76 -16.49
C THR A 53 -23.46 -3.67 -15.13
N MET A 54 -22.98 -4.41 -14.13
CA MET A 54 -23.55 -4.32 -12.78
C MET A 54 -23.26 -2.96 -12.13
N ALA A 55 -22.11 -2.34 -12.40
CA ALA A 55 -21.81 -0.99 -11.96
C ALA A 55 -22.78 0.05 -12.55
N LEU A 56 -23.13 -0.06 -13.84
CA LEU A 56 -24.15 0.78 -14.48
C LEU A 56 -25.53 0.62 -13.83
N ILE A 57 -25.93 -0.61 -13.49
CA ILE A 57 -27.20 -0.88 -12.79
C ILE A 57 -27.24 -0.12 -11.45
N PHE A 58 -26.12 -0.08 -10.73
CA PHE A 58 -25.98 0.71 -9.51
C PHE A 58 -25.65 2.20 -9.73
N LYS A 59 -25.89 2.71 -10.94
CA LYS A 59 -25.74 4.12 -11.33
C LYS A 59 -24.32 4.66 -11.12
N GLN A 60 -23.33 3.79 -11.23
CA GLN A 60 -21.93 4.19 -11.31
C GLN A 60 -21.55 4.50 -12.76
N ASN A 61 -20.44 5.21 -12.96
CA ASN A 61 -19.85 5.49 -14.26
C ASN A 61 -18.59 4.61 -14.43
N PRO A 62 -18.69 3.41 -15.03
CA PRO A 62 -17.56 2.51 -15.19
C PRO A 62 -16.70 2.85 -16.41
N LYS A 63 -15.43 2.46 -16.34
CA LYS A 63 -14.40 2.53 -17.38
C LYS A 63 -13.61 1.23 -17.34
N ILE A 64 -13.38 0.63 -18.51
CA ILE A 64 -12.60 -0.61 -18.66
C ILE A 64 -11.23 -0.27 -19.25
N GLU A 65 -10.19 -0.81 -18.63
CA GLU A 65 -8.82 -0.74 -19.13
C GLU A 65 -8.24 -2.15 -19.25
N LEU A 66 -7.83 -2.55 -20.46
CA LEU A 66 -7.15 -3.82 -20.69
C LEU A 66 -5.63 -3.59 -20.65
N ILE A 67 -4.98 -4.25 -19.70
CA ILE A 67 -3.53 -4.16 -19.43
C ILE A 67 -2.87 -5.53 -19.63
N ALA A 68 -1.54 -5.60 -19.62
CA ALA A 68 -0.81 -6.83 -19.95
C ALA A 68 -1.33 -8.09 -19.21
N MET A 69 -1.60 -7.99 -17.91
CA MET A 69 -1.99 -9.12 -17.07
C MET A 69 -3.52 -9.32 -16.91
N GLY A 70 -4.36 -8.61 -17.67
CA GLY A 70 -5.82 -8.76 -17.58
C GLY A 70 -6.60 -7.47 -17.86
N GLY A 71 -7.75 -7.33 -17.22
CA GLY A 71 -8.57 -6.13 -17.27
C GLY A 71 -8.66 -5.43 -15.92
N LEU A 72 -8.99 -4.14 -15.95
CA LEU A 72 -9.32 -3.35 -14.78
C LEU A 72 -10.58 -2.54 -15.07
N THR A 73 -11.68 -2.90 -14.42
CA THR A 73 -12.87 -2.07 -14.37
C THR A 73 -12.80 -1.11 -13.19
N SER A 74 -12.68 0.18 -13.47
CA SER A 74 -12.81 1.25 -12.48
C SER A 74 -14.18 1.91 -12.61
N TYR A 75 -14.71 2.48 -11.54
CA TYR A 75 -16.00 3.15 -11.57
C TYR A 75 -16.08 4.29 -10.56
N GLN A 76 -16.84 5.33 -10.91
CA GLN A 76 -17.04 6.52 -10.08
C GLN A 76 -18.54 6.76 -9.86
N GLY A 77 -18.89 7.23 -8.65
CA GLY A 77 -20.27 7.53 -8.30
C GLY A 77 -20.48 7.59 -6.79
N LYS A 78 -21.75 7.43 -6.36
CA LYS A 78 -22.11 7.44 -4.94
C LYS A 78 -21.52 6.22 -4.23
N LYS A 79 -21.24 6.38 -2.93
CA LYS A 79 -20.78 5.29 -2.05
C LYS A 79 -21.71 4.09 -2.15
N LEU A 80 -21.13 2.95 -2.53
CA LEU A 80 -21.85 1.69 -2.70
C LEU A 80 -21.99 0.97 -1.36
N LYS A 81 -23.17 0.39 -1.11
CA LYS A 81 -23.37 -0.57 -0.02
C LYS A 81 -22.57 -1.84 -0.29
N TYR A 82 -22.16 -2.57 0.76
CA TYR A 82 -21.35 -3.78 0.61
C TYR A 82 -21.96 -4.82 -0.35
N TYR A 83 -23.28 -5.06 -0.30
CA TYR A 83 -23.92 -5.99 -1.23
C TYR A 83 -23.83 -5.53 -2.70
N GLN A 84 -23.84 -4.21 -2.95
CA GLN A 84 -23.71 -3.68 -4.32
C GLN A 84 -22.28 -3.89 -4.83
N GLN A 85 -21.28 -3.63 -3.99
CA GLN A 85 -19.88 -3.92 -4.31
C GLN A 85 -19.68 -5.42 -4.58
N PHE A 86 -20.26 -6.28 -3.72
CA PHE A 86 -20.19 -7.73 -3.87
C PHE A 86 -20.78 -8.18 -5.20
N LEU A 87 -21.97 -7.68 -5.56
CA LEU A 87 -22.61 -8.02 -6.82
C LEU A 87 -21.81 -7.52 -8.02
N ILE A 88 -21.23 -6.31 -7.98
CA ILE A 88 -20.35 -5.82 -9.06
C ILE A 88 -19.18 -6.77 -9.28
N VAL A 89 -18.45 -7.11 -8.22
CA VAL A 89 -17.28 -7.99 -8.31
C VAL A 89 -17.69 -9.39 -8.75
N LEU A 90 -18.80 -9.94 -8.24
CA LEU A 90 -19.24 -11.28 -8.62
C LEU A 90 -19.63 -11.38 -10.10
N ASN A 91 -20.12 -10.29 -10.71
CA ASN A 91 -20.60 -10.34 -12.08
C ASN A 91 -19.49 -10.58 -13.13
N GLY A 92 -18.23 -10.26 -12.84
CA GLY A 92 -17.14 -10.59 -13.77
C GLY A 92 -16.99 -12.10 -13.98
N PRO A 93 -16.73 -12.87 -12.91
CA PRO A 93 -16.68 -14.34 -13.00
C PRO A 93 -17.98 -14.96 -13.52
N LEU A 94 -19.15 -14.41 -13.21
CA LEU A 94 -20.42 -14.91 -13.75
C LEU A 94 -20.51 -14.76 -15.27
N PHE A 95 -19.97 -13.67 -15.84
CA PHE A 95 -19.93 -13.47 -17.28
C PHE A 95 -18.91 -14.41 -17.96
N GLY A 96 -17.79 -14.71 -17.30
CA GLY A 96 -16.88 -15.77 -17.73
C GLY A 96 -17.55 -17.16 -17.73
N ILE A 97 -18.28 -17.50 -16.67
CA ILE A 97 -19.07 -18.74 -16.59
C ILE A 97 -20.16 -18.78 -17.65
N LEU A 98 -20.79 -17.64 -17.97
CA LEU A 98 -21.76 -17.54 -19.05
C LEU A 98 -21.14 -17.85 -20.42
N LEU A 99 -19.93 -17.34 -20.70
CA LEU A 99 -19.20 -17.71 -21.93
C LEU A 99 -18.87 -19.20 -21.98
N PHE A 100 -18.46 -19.79 -20.86
CA PHE A 100 -18.27 -21.24 -20.76
C PHE A 100 -19.57 -21.99 -21.07
N ALA A 101 -20.69 -21.60 -20.48
CA ALA A 101 -21.99 -22.24 -20.69
C ALA A 101 -22.44 -22.13 -22.16
N LEU A 102 -22.27 -20.95 -22.77
CA LEU A 102 -22.62 -20.73 -24.18
C LEU A 102 -21.74 -21.56 -25.12
N ALA A 103 -20.43 -21.59 -24.90
CA ALA A 103 -19.51 -22.44 -25.67
C ALA A 103 -19.86 -23.93 -25.53
N SER A 104 -20.21 -24.37 -24.31
CA SER A 104 -20.66 -25.74 -24.04
C SER A 104 -21.95 -26.07 -24.81
N LEU A 105 -22.92 -25.16 -24.82
CA LEU A 105 -24.18 -25.32 -25.53
C LEU A 105 -23.96 -25.43 -27.05
N ILE A 106 -23.12 -24.57 -27.63
CA ILE A 106 -22.79 -24.59 -29.07
C ILE A 106 -22.14 -25.93 -29.46
N LEU A 107 -21.22 -26.43 -28.64
CA LEU A 107 -20.57 -27.73 -28.87
C LEU A 107 -21.58 -28.88 -28.76
N TRP A 108 -22.47 -28.85 -27.77
CA TRP A 108 -23.50 -29.88 -27.58
C TRP A 108 -24.50 -29.94 -28.74
N LEU A 109 -24.92 -28.80 -29.28
CA LEU A 109 -25.82 -28.71 -30.43
C LEU A 109 -25.17 -29.16 -31.75
N ASN A 110 -23.85 -29.37 -31.80
CA ASN A 110 -23.10 -29.74 -33.00
C ASN A 110 -23.37 -28.82 -34.21
N PHE A 111 -23.59 -27.53 -33.95
CA PHE A 111 -23.97 -26.55 -34.98
C PHE A 111 -22.91 -26.38 -36.07
N PHE A 112 -21.63 -26.59 -35.72
CA PHE A 112 -20.49 -26.46 -36.61
C PHE A 112 -19.78 -27.79 -36.84
N LYS A 113 -19.46 -28.08 -38.10
CA LYS A 113 -18.70 -29.27 -38.52
C LYS A 113 -17.22 -28.98 -38.84
N ASN A 114 -16.84 -27.70 -38.95
CA ASN A 114 -15.47 -27.30 -39.24
C ASN A 114 -14.56 -27.62 -38.03
N PRO A 115 -13.50 -28.46 -38.17
CA PRO A 115 -12.67 -28.89 -37.05
C PRO A 115 -11.95 -27.74 -36.33
N THR A 116 -11.49 -26.73 -37.07
CA THR A 116 -10.79 -25.56 -36.50
C THR A 116 -11.74 -24.72 -35.64
N LEU A 117 -12.97 -24.51 -36.11
CA LEU A 117 -13.98 -23.76 -35.37
C LEU A 117 -14.41 -24.50 -34.09
N VAL A 118 -14.64 -25.81 -34.19
CA VAL A 118 -14.95 -26.66 -33.02
C VAL A 118 -13.80 -26.64 -32.02
N GLY A 119 -12.55 -26.74 -32.48
CA GLY A 119 -11.36 -26.62 -31.64
C GLY A 119 -11.28 -25.26 -30.93
N THR A 120 -11.56 -24.18 -31.65
CA THR A 120 -11.57 -22.81 -31.09
C THR A 120 -12.61 -22.66 -29.99
N ILE A 121 -13.83 -23.16 -30.20
CA ILE A 121 -14.90 -23.11 -29.20
C ILE A 121 -14.54 -23.96 -27.97
N LYS A 122 -13.91 -25.13 -28.15
CA LYS A 122 -13.40 -25.95 -27.04
C LYS A 122 -12.35 -25.22 -26.21
N VAL A 123 -11.41 -24.53 -26.86
CA VAL A 123 -10.42 -23.70 -26.14
C VAL A 123 -11.14 -22.57 -25.39
N MET A 124 -12.07 -21.87 -26.03
CA MET A 124 -12.84 -20.81 -25.38
C MET A 124 -13.62 -21.31 -24.16
N GLN A 125 -14.23 -22.51 -24.26
CA GLN A 125 -14.91 -23.18 -23.15
C GLN A 125 -13.96 -23.40 -21.97
N VAL A 126 -12.85 -24.11 -22.18
CA VAL A 126 -11.89 -24.44 -21.11
C VAL A 126 -11.28 -23.18 -20.49
N VAL A 127 -10.87 -22.22 -21.33
CA VAL A 127 -10.24 -20.98 -20.90
C VAL A 127 -11.16 -20.14 -20.01
N ASN A 128 -12.44 -19.99 -20.40
CA ASN A 128 -13.37 -19.18 -19.61
C ASN A 128 -13.74 -19.84 -18.27
N LEU A 129 -13.88 -21.18 -18.24
CA LEU A 129 -14.07 -21.89 -16.98
C LEU A 129 -12.84 -21.74 -16.07
N PHE A 130 -11.65 -21.96 -16.61
CA PHE A 130 -10.39 -21.84 -15.88
C PHE A 130 -10.22 -20.43 -15.29
N TRP A 131 -10.35 -19.38 -16.11
CA TRP A 131 -10.21 -18.00 -15.62
C TRP A 131 -11.27 -17.63 -14.60
N SER A 132 -12.51 -18.10 -14.75
CA SER A 132 -13.57 -17.82 -13.77
C SER A 132 -13.27 -18.48 -12.42
N ILE A 133 -12.79 -19.73 -12.41
CA ILE A 133 -12.41 -20.44 -11.18
C ILE A 133 -11.20 -19.75 -10.53
N VAL A 134 -10.16 -19.43 -11.31
CA VAL A 134 -8.98 -18.72 -10.80
C VAL A 134 -9.38 -17.38 -10.22
N ASN A 135 -10.21 -16.59 -10.92
CA ASN A 135 -10.66 -15.30 -10.41
C ASN A 135 -11.51 -15.42 -9.15
N LEU A 136 -12.20 -16.54 -8.92
CA LEU A 136 -12.95 -16.78 -7.68
C LEU A 136 -12.08 -17.26 -6.51
N LEU A 137 -10.77 -17.46 -6.69
CA LEU A 137 -9.87 -17.77 -5.59
C LEU A 137 -9.84 -16.61 -4.59
N PRO A 138 -9.89 -16.89 -3.27
CA PRO A 138 -9.91 -15.88 -2.20
C PRO A 138 -8.54 -15.23 -1.96
N VAL A 139 -7.90 -14.73 -3.01
CA VAL A 139 -6.56 -14.15 -3.01
C VAL A 139 -6.60 -12.81 -3.73
N LEU A 140 -6.09 -11.74 -3.12
CA LEU A 140 -5.92 -10.47 -3.85
C LEU A 140 -4.75 -10.56 -4.83
N PRO A 141 -4.85 -9.96 -6.03
CA PRO A 141 -5.88 -9.01 -6.49
C PRO A 141 -7.12 -9.64 -7.15
N LEU A 142 -7.27 -10.96 -7.15
CA LEU A 142 -8.38 -11.68 -7.83
C LEU A 142 -9.75 -11.32 -7.22
N ASP A 143 -10.81 -11.50 -8.01
CA ASP A 143 -12.17 -11.15 -7.64
C ASP A 143 -12.66 -11.88 -6.38
N GLY A 144 -12.29 -13.14 -6.18
CA GLY A 144 -12.63 -13.92 -4.99
C GLY A 144 -12.00 -13.34 -3.73
N GLY A 145 -10.79 -12.79 -3.83
CA GLY A 145 -10.16 -12.04 -2.75
C GLY A 145 -10.92 -10.76 -2.43
N GLN A 146 -11.40 -10.05 -3.46
CA GLN A 146 -12.23 -8.86 -3.30
C GLN A 146 -13.60 -9.19 -2.69
N LEU A 147 -14.23 -10.29 -3.12
CA LEU A 147 -15.50 -10.79 -2.57
C LEU A 147 -15.36 -11.16 -1.10
N LEU A 148 -14.30 -11.89 -0.73
CA LEU A 148 -14.00 -12.24 0.65
C LEU A 148 -13.77 -10.98 1.49
N ARG A 149 -13.01 -10.01 0.97
CA ARG A 149 -12.79 -8.71 1.62
C ARG A 149 -14.11 -8.00 1.89
N ILE A 150 -14.96 -7.84 0.87
CA ILE A 150 -16.24 -7.15 0.99
C ILE A 150 -17.14 -7.84 2.02
N ALA A 151 -17.21 -9.17 1.98
CA ALA A 151 -18.02 -9.95 2.92
C ALA A 151 -17.51 -9.78 4.37
N LEU A 152 -16.22 -10.00 4.61
CA LEU A 152 -15.65 -9.89 5.95
C LEU A 152 -15.70 -8.46 6.48
N GLU A 153 -15.48 -7.45 5.64
CA GLU A 153 -15.63 -6.04 6.02
C GLU A 153 -17.08 -5.70 6.39
N ALA A 154 -18.07 -6.26 5.69
CA ALA A 154 -19.48 -6.04 6.01
C ALA A 154 -19.84 -6.55 7.42
N PHE A 155 -19.28 -7.69 7.84
CA PHE A 155 -19.57 -8.29 9.16
C PHE A 155 -18.68 -7.76 10.29
N PHE A 156 -17.38 -7.55 10.02
CA PHE A 156 -16.38 -7.29 11.06
C PHE A 156 -15.65 -5.94 10.91
N GLY A 157 -16.03 -5.12 9.93
CA GLY A 157 -15.41 -3.82 9.66
C GLY A 157 -13.92 -3.94 9.36
N VAL A 158 -13.11 -3.07 9.98
CA VAL A 158 -11.64 -3.04 9.79
C VAL A 158 -10.96 -4.36 10.16
N LYS A 159 -11.50 -5.10 11.15
CA LYS A 159 -10.98 -6.44 11.49
C LYS A 159 -11.21 -7.42 10.34
N GLY A 160 -12.35 -7.31 9.66
CA GLY A 160 -12.69 -8.11 8.49
C GLY A 160 -11.74 -7.87 7.31
N PHE A 161 -11.38 -6.62 7.05
CA PHE A 161 -10.33 -6.28 6.08
C PHE A 161 -9.02 -6.99 6.39
N LYS A 162 -8.52 -6.84 7.62
CA LYS A 162 -7.27 -7.47 8.07
C LYS A 162 -7.32 -8.99 7.94
N LEU A 163 -8.46 -9.60 8.29
CA LEU A 163 -8.67 -11.03 8.17
C LEU A 163 -8.67 -11.50 6.70
N SER A 164 -9.29 -10.75 5.78
CA SER A 164 -9.25 -11.09 4.34
C SER A 164 -7.84 -11.08 3.78
N LEU A 165 -6.99 -10.14 4.21
CA LEU A 165 -5.59 -10.06 3.78
C LEU A 165 -4.77 -11.23 4.32
N LEU A 166 -5.01 -11.64 5.57
CA LEU A 166 -4.35 -12.78 6.18
C LEU A 166 -4.74 -14.09 5.49
N ILE A 167 -6.05 -14.30 5.24
CA ILE A 167 -6.55 -15.48 4.54
C ILE A 167 -5.97 -15.53 3.12
N GLY A 168 -6.02 -14.42 2.39
CA GLY A 168 -5.45 -14.32 1.04
C GLY A 168 -3.95 -14.60 1.01
N PHE A 169 -3.20 -14.10 1.99
CA PHE A 169 -1.77 -14.41 2.15
C PHE A 169 -1.52 -15.91 2.34
N ILE A 170 -2.24 -16.54 3.28
CA ILE A 170 -2.07 -17.97 3.58
C ILE A 170 -2.36 -18.81 2.34
N ILE A 171 -3.48 -18.55 1.66
CA ILE A 171 -3.90 -19.32 0.49
C ILE A 171 -2.92 -19.11 -0.67
N ALA A 172 -2.51 -17.87 -0.94
CA ALA A 172 -1.54 -17.58 -1.99
C ALA A 172 -0.17 -18.21 -1.71
N ALA A 173 0.30 -18.16 -0.46
CA ALA A 173 1.57 -18.77 -0.05
C ALA A 173 1.53 -20.30 -0.18
N SER A 174 0.41 -20.93 0.19
CA SER A 174 0.21 -22.37 0.00
C SER A 174 0.22 -22.76 -1.47
N ILE A 175 -0.50 -22.04 -2.33
CA ILE A 175 -0.52 -22.30 -3.78
C ILE A 175 0.88 -22.10 -4.38
N ALA A 176 1.61 -21.07 -3.95
CA ALA A 176 2.97 -20.81 -4.40
C ALA A 176 3.91 -21.97 -4.04
N LEU A 177 3.88 -22.41 -2.77
CA LEU A 177 4.72 -23.50 -2.28
C LEU A 177 4.45 -24.81 -3.02
N VAL A 178 3.16 -25.18 -3.18
CA VAL A 178 2.77 -26.36 -3.95
C VAL A 178 3.27 -26.24 -5.38
N SER A 179 3.01 -25.12 -6.06
CA SER A 179 3.42 -24.89 -7.44
C SER A 179 4.93 -25.02 -7.65
N PHE A 180 5.75 -24.51 -6.72
CA PHE A 180 7.19 -24.70 -6.76
C PHE A 180 7.59 -26.16 -6.55
N ALA A 181 6.94 -26.89 -5.63
CA ALA A 181 7.21 -28.30 -5.39
C ALA A 181 6.92 -29.18 -6.63
N ILE A 182 5.86 -28.87 -7.37
CA ILE A 182 5.50 -29.56 -8.62
C ILE A 182 6.16 -28.95 -9.88
N ARG A 183 7.16 -28.07 -9.71
CA ARG A 183 7.95 -27.44 -10.79
C ARG A 183 7.18 -26.51 -11.74
N TYR A 184 6.00 -26.04 -11.35
CA TYR A 184 5.28 -24.97 -12.05
C TYR A 184 5.77 -23.60 -11.58
N TYR A 185 7.03 -23.28 -11.94
CA TYR A 185 7.73 -22.08 -11.42
C TYR A 185 7.02 -20.76 -11.74
N LEU A 186 6.43 -20.61 -12.93
CA LEU A 186 5.73 -19.39 -13.32
C LEU A 186 4.49 -19.16 -12.44
N LEU A 187 3.70 -20.21 -12.21
CA LEU A 187 2.52 -20.15 -11.34
C LEU A 187 2.93 -19.90 -9.89
N GLY A 188 3.99 -20.57 -9.43
CA GLY A 188 4.56 -20.37 -8.10
C GLY A 188 5.02 -18.93 -7.88
N ALA A 189 5.72 -18.34 -8.85
CA ALA A 189 6.19 -16.96 -8.78
C ALA A 189 5.03 -15.95 -8.75
N LEU A 190 3.97 -16.19 -9.55
CA LEU A 190 2.77 -15.34 -9.57
C LEU A 190 2.05 -15.34 -8.21
N PHE A 191 1.78 -16.52 -7.65
CA PHE A 191 1.11 -16.61 -6.36
C PHE A 191 2.00 -16.18 -5.20
N PHE A 192 3.32 -16.32 -5.31
CA PHE A 192 4.26 -15.74 -4.36
C PHE A 192 4.16 -14.20 -4.35
N LEU A 193 4.06 -13.57 -5.53
CA LEU A 193 3.85 -12.13 -5.64
C LEU A 193 2.53 -11.71 -4.96
N PHE A 194 1.44 -12.44 -5.20
CA PHE A 194 0.14 -12.17 -4.55
C PHE A 194 0.19 -12.34 -3.03
N ALA A 195 0.90 -13.36 -2.54
CA ALA A 195 1.14 -13.56 -1.11
C ALA A 195 1.92 -12.37 -0.54
N PHE A 196 3.02 -11.97 -1.18
CA PHE A 196 3.82 -10.83 -0.75
C PHE A 196 3.01 -9.53 -0.72
N GLN A 197 2.21 -9.25 -1.75
CA GLN A 197 1.32 -8.09 -1.80
C GLN A 197 0.30 -8.11 -0.65
N SER A 198 -0.34 -9.25 -0.40
CA SER A 198 -1.31 -9.41 0.69
C SER A 198 -0.66 -9.20 2.06
N PHE A 199 0.57 -9.70 2.25
CA PHE A 199 1.34 -9.50 3.48
C PHE A 199 1.76 -8.03 3.67
N ASP A 200 2.25 -7.37 2.62
CA ASP A 200 2.62 -5.95 2.70
C ASP A 200 1.42 -5.06 2.99
N MET A 201 0.28 -5.33 2.34
CA MET A 201 -0.99 -4.66 2.65
C MET A 201 -1.43 -4.93 4.09
N TYR A 202 -1.31 -6.17 4.57
CA TYR A 202 -1.65 -6.52 5.96
C TYR A 202 -0.77 -5.74 6.94
N ARG A 203 0.55 -5.72 6.71
CA ARG A 203 1.53 -4.98 7.51
C ARG A 203 1.20 -3.48 7.57
N LYS A 204 0.92 -2.85 6.41
CA LYS A 204 0.52 -1.44 6.32
C LYS A 204 -0.82 -1.18 7.00
N SER A 205 -1.75 -2.13 6.92
CA SER A 205 -3.08 -1.99 7.53
C SER A 205 -3.08 -2.07 9.06
N ARG A 206 -2.01 -2.55 9.70
CA ARG A 206 -1.94 -2.71 11.17
C ARG A 206 -2.33 -1.44 11.92
N ASN A 207 -1.94 -0.27 11.39
CA ASN A 207 -2.20 1.04 11.99
C ASN A 207 -3.56 1.66 11.64
N ILE A 208 -4.30 1.08 10.69
CA ILE A 208 -5.62 1.58 10.27
C ILE A 208 -6.65 1.26 11.36
N GLN A 209 -7.39 2.30 11.75
CA GLN A 209 -8.50 2.29 12.69
C GLN A 209 -9.83 2.53 11.97
N LYS A 210 -10.96 2.33 12.67
CA LYS A 210 -12.31 2.53 12.10
C LYS A 210 -12.53 3.99 11.68
N CYS A 211 -12.03 4.94 12.47
CA CYS A 211 -12.10 6.37 12.17
C CYS A 211 -11.37 6.75 10.87
N ASP A 212 -10.30 6.03 10.51
CA ASP A 212 -9.55 6.26 9.27
C ASP A 212 -10.34 5.90 8.00
N ARG A 213 -11.51 5.26 8.14
CA ARG A 213 -12.43 4.92 7.05
C ARG A 213 -13.71 5.75 7.07
N ASP A 214 -13.78 6.76 7.91
CA ASP A 214 -14.89 7.71 7.93
C ASP A 214 -14.62 8.81 6.91
N ASP A 215 -15.42 8.85 5.84
CA ASP A 215 -15.27 9.82 4.76
C ASP A 215 -15.40 11.26 5.30
N SER A 216 -16.23 11.49 6.33
CA SER A 216 -16.36 12.83 6.93
C SER A 216 -15.06 13.27 7.60
N LEU A 217 -14.39 12.36 8.31
CA LEU A 217 -13.13 12.68 8.98
C LEU A 217 -11.98 12.86 7.96
N ALA A 218 -12.01 12.10 6.87
CA ALA A 218 -11.07 12.26 5.76
C ALA A 218 -11.28 13.59 5.01
N ASP A 219 -12.53 13.98 4.78
CA ASP A 219 -12.89 15.28 4.19
C ASP A 219 -12.44 16.43 5.10
N ASP A 220 -12.63 16.33 6.41
CA ASP A 220 -12.19 17.34 7.36
C ASP A 220 -10.65 17.47 7.39
N LEU A 221 -9.92 16.35 7.27
CA LEU A 221 -8.46 16.38 7.15
C LEU A 221 -8.02 17.07 5.84
N THR A 222 -8.74 16.82 4.75
CA THR A 222 -8.51 17.47 3.46
C THR A 222 -8.78 18.97 3.54
N LYS A 223 -9.86 19.39 4.21
CA LYS A 223 -10.16 20.81 4.48
C LYS A 223 -9.05 21.48 5.29
N ALA A 224 -8.53 20.82 6.32
CA ALA A 224 -7.41 21.36 7.10
C ALA A 224 -6.16 21.57 6.25
N GLN A 225 -5.83 20.63 5.35
CA GLN A 225 -4.71 20.77 4.42
C GLN A 225 -4.93 21.90 3.41
N LEU A 226 -6.14 22.05 2.88
CA LEU A 226 -6.50 23.17 2.02
C LEU A 226 -6.38 24.52 2.73
N ALA A 227 -6.82 24.60 3.99
CA ALA A 227 -6.65 25.79 4.81
C ALA A 227 -5.17 26.13 5.03
N LEU A 228 -4.31 25.14 5.28
CA LEU A 228 -2.85 25.34 5.34
C LEU A 228 -2.26 25.87 4.04
N ASN A 229 -2.65 25.30 2.90
CA ASN A 229 -2.21 25.77 1.58
C ASN A 229 -2.66 27.22 1.28
N GLN A 230 -3.77 27.64 1.88
CA GLN A 230 -4.28 29.01 1.81
C GLN A 230 -3.69 29.93 2.91
N ASN A 231 -2.68 29.49 3.65
CA ASN A 231 -2.09 30.18 4.81
C ASN A 231 -3.07 30.49 5.96
N LYS A 232 -4.23 29.81 6.03
CA LYS A 232 -5.22 29.93 7.10
C LYS A 232 -4.89 28.99 8.27
N LYS A 233 -3.78 29.27 8.96
CA LYS A 233 -3.23 28.39 10.01
C LYS A 233 -4.17 28.18 11.20
N GLU A 234 -4.87 29.22 11.66
CA GLU A 234 -5.80 29.09 12.80
C GLU A 234 -7.05 28.26 12.46
N GLU A 235 -7.60 28.40 11.26
CA GLU A 235 -8.71 27.56 10.78
C GLU A 235 -8.28 26.09 10.70
N ALA A 236 -7.11 25.82 10.09
CA ALA A 236 -6.55 24.48 10.04
C ALA A 236 -6.35 23.90 11.43
N LYS A 237 -5.80 24.67 12.37
CA LYS A 237 -5.55 24.26 13.74
C LYS A 237 -6.81 23.81 14.45
N THR A 238 -7.90 24.57 14.37
CA THR A 238 -9.19 24.21 14.98
C THR A 238 -9.70 22.87 14.43
N ILE A 239 -9.64 22.67 13.11
CA ILE A 239 -10.09 21.42 12.46
C ILE A 239 -9.21 20.24 12.92
N LEU A 240 -7.89 20.43 12.97
CA LEU A 240 -6.95 19.37 13.34
C LEU A 240 -7.08 18.98 14.83
N GLU A 241 -7.34 19.93 15.72
CA GLU A 241 -7.56 19.66 17.15
C GLU A 241 -8.84 18.85 17.37
N ASP A 242 -9.93 19.22 16.68
CA ASP A 242 -11.19 18.48 16.67
C ASP A 242 -11.01 17.05 16.11
N LEU A 243 -10.28 16.92 15.00
CA LEU A 243 -9.93 15.60 14.43
C LEU A 243 -9.16 14.74 15.42
N ARG A 244 -8.17 15.29 16.14
CA ARG A 244 -7.42 14.53 17.15
C ARG A 244 -8.33 14.06 18.28
N GLN A 245 -9.24 14.90 18.76
CA GLN A 245 -10.18 14.54 19.82
C GLN A 245 -11.15 13.43 19.39
N LYS A 246 -11.66 13.50 18.15
CA LYS A 246 -12.58 12.51 17.57
C LYS A 246 -11.91 11.16 17.29
N THR A 247 -10.66 11.17 16.83
CA THR A 247 -9.97 9.96 16.36
C THR A 247 -9.17 9.25 17.46
N LYS A 248 -8.48 9.99 18.33
CA LYS A 248 -7.59 9.54 19.43
C LYS A 248 -6.39 8.65 19.04
N GLN A 249 -6.51 7.90 17.95
CA GLN A 249 -5.52 6.99 17.39
C GLN A 249 -5.85 6.72 15.91
N GLY A 250 -4.91 6.14 15.17
CA GLY A 250 -5.09 5.83 13.75
C GLY A 250 -4.28 6.76 12.85
N LEU A 251 -4.44 6.60 11.55
CA LEU A 251 -3.74 7.36 10.52
C LEU A 251 -4.14 8.84 10.55
N ILE A 252 -5.45 9.14 10.61
CA ILE A 252 -5.97 10.51 10.65
C ILE A 252 -5.47 11.21 11.92
N TYR A 253 -5.48 10.53 13.07
CA TYR A 253 -4.91 11.06 14.31
C TYR A 253 -3.42 11.41 14.15
N THR A 254 -2.62 10.49 13.61
CA THR A 254 -1.18 10.70 13.42
C THR A 254 -0.91 11.84 12.46
N GLN A 255 -1.62 11.91 11.32
CA GLN A 255 -1.47 12.99 10.35
C GLN A 255 -1.90 14.34 10.93
N ALA A 256 -3.04 14.39 11.63
CA ALA A 256 -3.48 15.62 12.28
C ALA A 256 -2.48 16.11 13.35
N THR A 257 -1.90 15.17 14.10
CA THR A 257 -0.86 15.45 15.10
C THR A 257 0.42 16.00 14.46
N HIS A 258 0.88 15.45 13.34
CA HIS A 258 2.03 15.98 12.62
C HIS A 258 1.77 17.40 12.08
N LEU A 259 0.62 17.62 11.45
CA LEU A 259 0.28 18.94 10.92
C LEU A 259 0.22 19.99 12.03
N LEU A 260 -0.38 19.66 13.17
CA LEU A 260 -0.37 20.55 14.34
C LEU A 260 1.04 20.82 14.86
N ALA A 261 1.88 19.78 14.96
CA ALA A 261 3.27 19.96 15.37
C ALA A 261 4.01 20.93 14.43
N PHE A 262 3.84 20.81 13.12
CA PHE A 262 4.48 21.73 12.17
C PHE A 262 3.93 23.17 12.27
N ILE A 263 2.63 23.35 12.55
CA ILE A 263 2.06 24.68 12.82
C ILE A 263 2.72 25.30 14.06
N TYR A 264 2.80 24.55 15.16
CA TYR A 264 3.43 25.03 16.39
C TYR A 264 4.94 25.29 16.22
N HIS A 265 5.61 24.49 15.39
CA HIS A 265 7.03 24.68 15.08
C HIS A 265 7.26 26.00 14.34
N ASP A 266 6.43 26.32 13.35
CA ASP A 266 6.47 27.58 12.62
C ASP A 266 6.18 28.80 13.54
N GLN A 267 5.33 28.61 14.54
CA GLN A 267 5.05 29.60 15.60
C GLN A 267 6.18 29.70 16.66
N LYS A 268 7.26 28.93 16.53
CA LYS A 268 8.37 28.82 17.50
C LYS A 268 7.94 28.33 18.88
N GLU A 269 6.84 27.58 18.96
CA GLU A 269 6.37 26.93 20.17
C GLU A 269 7.00 25.53 20.30
N ASP A 270 8.32 25.50 20.58
CA ASP A 270 9.13 24.28 20.62
C ASP A 270 8.57 23.23 21.61
N LYS A 271 8.14 23.66 22.79
CA LYS A 271 7.59 22.75 23.82
C LYS A 271 6.31 22.05 23.37
N LYS A 272 5.36 22.79 22.76
CA LYS A 272 4.15 22.17 22.22
C LYS A 272 4.48 21.26 21.05
N THR A 273 5.34 21.70 20.14
CA THR A 273 5.81 20.87 19.02
C THR A 273 6.35 19.53 19.53
N TYR A 274 7.20 19.57 20.56
CA TYR A 274 7.75 18.39 21.21
C TYR A 274 6.66 17.48 21.77
N GLU A 275 5.73 18.00 22.57
CA GLU A 275 4.63 17.22 23.17
C GLU A 275 3.77 16.52 22.10
N TYR A 276 3.46 17.22 21.01
CA TYR A 276 2.69 16.66 19.90
C TYR A 276 3.45 15.54 19.19
N LEU A 277 4.70 15.76 18.80
CA LEU A 277 5.51 14.74 18.13
C LEU A 277 5.78 13.53 19.03
N LEU A 278 6.03 13.77 20.33
CA LEU A 278 6.23 12.72 21.32
C LEU A 278 5.00 11.80 21.42
N SER A 279 3.79 12.36 21.33
CA SER A 279 2.54 11.58 21.40
C SER A 279 2.36 10.58 20.24
N VAL A 280 3.13 10.71 19.16
CA VAL A 280 3.08 9.85 17.97
C VAL A 280 4.47 9.32 17.56
N GLN A 281 5.43 9.30 18.49
CA GLN A 281 6.84 8.97 18.23
C GLN A 281 7.07 7.68 17.42
N ASP A 282 6.25 6.64 17.64
CA ASP A 282 6.38 5.34 16.97
C ASP A 282 5.89 5.34 15.52
N LYS A 283 5.22 6.42 15.09
CA LYS A 283 4.56 6.54 13.78
C LYS A 283 4.95 7.83 13.03
N LEU A 284 6.08 8.44 13.42
CA LEU A 284 6.58 9.66 12.80
C LEU A 284 6.98 9.44 11.34
N ALA A 285 6.65 10.44 10.51
CA ALA A 285 7.22 10.60 9.19
C ALA A 285 8.73 10.93 9.32
N ASP A 286 9.51 10.63 8.29
CA ASP A 286 10.96 10.75 8.35
C ASP A 286 11.41 12.19 8.66
N GLU A 287 10.73 13.20 8.12
CA GLU A 287 11.04 14.61 8.38
C GLU A 287 10.79 14.99 9.86
N ALA A 288 9.77 14.40 10.48
CA ALA A 288 9.41 14.68 11.86
C ALA A 288 10.33 13.99 12.89
N VAL A 289 11.06 12.94 12.47
CA VAL A 289 12.02 12.23 13.33
C VAL A 289 13.19 13.14 13.71
N CYS A 290 13.76 13.87 12.75
CA CYS A 290 14.87 14.78 13.02
C CYS A 290 14.43 15.95 13.91
N LEU A 291 13.23 16.50 13.66
CA LEU A 291 12.67 17.55 14.50
C LEU A 291 12.41 17.07 15.95
N LEU A 292 11.84 15.87 16.12
CA LEU A 292 11.66 15.30 17.47
C LEU A 292 13.01 15.03 18.14
N HIS A 293 14.02 14.54 17.41
CA HIS A 293 15.36 14.33 17.95
C HIS A 293 15.97 15.64 18.48
N ASP A 294 15.86 16.72 17.70
CA ASP A 294 16.36 18.03 18.08
C ASP A 294 15.64 18.61 19.29
N LEU A 295 14.30 18.53 19.31
CA LEU A 295 13.49 19.01 20.42
C LEU A 295 13.68 18.17 21.69
N ALA A 296 13.81 16.84 21.55
CA ALA A 296 14.09 15.95 22.67
C ALA A 296 15.43 16.26 23.33
N PHE A 297 16.43 16.70 22.56
CA PHE A 297 17.70 17.17 23.11
C PHE A 297 17.53 18.47 23.91
N LYS A 298 16.75 19.42 23.41
CA LYS A 298 16.44 20.69 24.12
C LYS A 298 15.66 20.46 25.41
N GLU A 299 14.72 19.52 25.41
CA GLU A 299 13.92 19.13 26.57
C GLU A 299 14.63 18.10 27.48
N GLU A 300 15.93 17.88 27.27
CA GLU A 300 16.78 16.98 28.07
C GLU A 300 16.30 15.52 28.15
N ASN A 301 15.47 15.08 27.21
CA ASN A 301 15.03 13.69 27.10
C ASN A 301 16.09 12.83 26.39
N TYR A 302 17.24 12.66 27.02
CA TYR A 302 18.39 11.96 26.46
C TYR A 302 18.12 10.48 26.15
N LYS A 303 17.19 9.83 26.86
CA LYS A 303 16.76 8.46 26.55
C LYS A 303 16.08 8.39 25.18
N LEU A 304 15.22 9.36 24.87
CA LEU A 304 14.57 9.44 23.57
C LEU A 304 15.56 9.82 22.47
N VAL A 305 16.45 10.78 22.71
CA VAL A 305 17.50 11.15 21.75
C VAL A 305 18.34 9.92 21.39
N LYS A 306 18.76 9.13 22.39
CA LYS A 306 19.47 7.86 22.17
C LYS A 306 18.67 6.88 21.30
N ALA A 307 17.37 6.71 21.55
CA ALA A 307 16.52 5.82 20.77
C ALA A 307 16.40 6.28 19.31
N LEU A 308 16.45 7.58 19.07
CA LEU A 308 16.34 8.17 17.73
C LEU A 308 17.70 8.33 17.01
N SER A 309 18.84 8.27 17.72
CA SER A 309 20.17 8.62 17.19
C SER A 309 20.49 8.04 15.81
N ALA A 310 20.35 6.72 15.67
CA ALA A 310 20.70 6.02 14.43
C ALA A 310 19.72 6.34 13.29
N LYS A 311 18.42 6.46 13.61
CA LYS A 311 17.38 6.78 12.62
C LYS A 311 17.53 8.22 12.13
N ALA A 312 17.66 9.19 13.05
CA ALA A 312 17.84 10.60 12.72
C ALA A 312 19.08 10.83 11.86
N TYR A 313 20.21 10.19 12.21
CA TYR A 313 21.44 10.31 11.42
C TYR A 313 21.33 9.66 10.04
N LYS A 314 20.66 8.51 9.92
CA LYS A 314 20.44 7.86 8.61
C LYS A 314 19.59 8.72 7.68
N LEU A 315 18.63 9.46 8.22
CA LEU A 315 17.72 10.31 7.46
C LEU A 315 18.37 11.63 7.03
N ALA A 316 19.08 12.29 7.95
CA ALA A 316 19.77 13.54 7.69
C ALA A 316 21.18 13.50 8.31
N PRO A 317 22.18 12.93 7.61
CA PRO A 317 23.55 12.91 8.11
C PRO A 317 24.09 14.35 8.25
N SER A 318 24.33 14.79 9.49
CA SER A 318 24.88 16.14 9.75
C SER A 318 25.83 16.16 10.94
N LYS A 319 26.69 17.19 10.98
CA LYS A 319 27.57 17.49 12.11
C LYS A 319 26.77 17.66 13.41
N GLU A 320 25.64 18.36 13.34
CA GLU A 320 24.80 18.70 14.48
C GLU A 320 24.14 17.46 15.10
N ILE A 321 23.59 16.57 14.27
CA ILE A 321 22.97 15.32 14.74
C ILE A 321 24.02 14.40 15.36
N ALA A 322 25.18 14.25 14.71
CA ALA A 322 26.27 13.45 15.25
C ALA A 322 26.80 14.01 16.58
N LEU A 323 26.90 15.34 16.72
CA LEU A 323 27.33 15.97 17.96
C LEU A 323 26.31 15.79 19.09
N LYS A 324 25.02 16.03 18.83
CA LYS A 324 23.93 15.77 19.80
C LYS A 324 23.88 14.32 20.23
N ASN A 325 24.07 13.38 19.30
CA ASN A 325 24.18 11.95 19.61
C ASN A 325 25.36 11.70 20.56
N SER A 326 26.54 12.23 20.23
CA SER A 326 27.73 12.09 21.07
C SER A 326 27.53 12.63 22.49
N GLN A 327 27.01 13.85 22.61
CA GLN A 327 26.69 14.50 23.88
C GLN A 327 25.67 13.67 24.68
N THR A 328 24.63 13.16 24.02
CA THR A 328 23.61 12.31 24.65
C THR A 328 24.23 11.05 25.26
N PHE A 329 25.05 10.32 24.50
CA PHE A 329 25.73 9.13 25.02
C PHE A 329 26.71 9.45 26.15
N ALA A 330 27.37 10.62 26.10
CA ALA A 330 28.24 11.07 27.18
C ALA A 330 27.46 11.30 28.49
N ILE A 331 26.32 11.99 28.41
CA ILE A 331 25.44 12.26 29.55
C ILE A 331 24.89 10.96 30.16
N LEU A 332 24.59 9.97 29.32
CA LEU A 332 24.13 8.63 29.70
C LEU A 332 25.28 7.72 30.19
N ASN A 333 26.51 8.23 30.30
CA ASN A 333 27.70 7.49 30.74
C ASN A 333 28.06 6.28 29.84
N GLU A 334 27.93 6.47 28.52
CA GLU A 334 28.27 5.47 27.51
C GLU A 334 29.46 5.97 26.67
N PRO A 335 30.70 5.81 27.16
CA PRO A 335 31.89 6.43 26.57
C PRO A 335 32.19 5.94 25.14
N LYS A 336 32.05 4.65 24.86
CA LYS A 336 32.32 4.07 23.53
C LYS A 336 31.42 4.63 22.42
N PRO A 337 30.08 4.60 22.51
CA PRO A 337 29.23 5.21 21.48
C PRO A 337 29.36 6.74 21.44
N SER A 338 29.61 7.40 22.58
CA SER A 338 29.87 8.84 22.60
C SER A 338 31.09 9.22 21.75
N GLY A 339 32.22 8.53 21.93
CA GLY A 339 33.44 8.75 21.15
C GLY A 339 33.26 8.45 19.67
N GLY A 340 32.53 7.38 19.35
CA GLY A 340 32.18 7.02 17.97
C GLY A 340 31.41 8.13 17.26
N TRP A 341 30.35 8.65 17.88
CA TRP A 341 29.56 9.75 17.31
C TRP A 341 30.33 11.06 17.21
N LEU A 342 31.22 11.36 18.15
CA LEU A 342 32.06 12.57 18.08
C LEU A 342 33.07 12.48 16.92
N LYS A 343 33.65 11.29 16.70
CA LYS A 343 34.48 11.02 15.54
C LYS A 343 33.69 11.20 14.24
N THR A 344 32.45 10.73 14.18
CA THR A 344 31.56 10.98 13.04
C THR A 344 31.30 12.47 12.84
N ALA A 345 31.02 13.24 13.90
CA ALA A 345 30.82 14.68 13.80
C ALA A 345 32.05 15.41 13.22
N LYS A 346 33.27 14.96 13.57
CA LYS A 346 34.54 15.48 13.02
C LYS A 346 34.69 15.25 11.51
N GLN A 347 34.03 14.25 10.93
CA GLN A 347 34.13 13.98 9.48
C GLN A 347 33.49 15.08 8.62
N PHE A 348 32.58 15.90 9.17
CA PHE A 348 31.89 16.97 8.45
C PHE A 348 32.68 18.29 8.39
N GLY A 349 33.91 18.37 8.91
CA GLY A 349 34.76 19.56 8.81
C GLY A 349 35.52 19.87 10.10
N SER A 350 36.03 21.10 10.23
CA SER A 350 36.77 21.51 11.43
C SER A 350 35.87 21.51 12.67
N LEU A 351 36.19 20.65 13.61
CA LEU A 351 35.61 20.59 14.95
C LEU A 351 36.77 20.70 15.93
N ASP A 352 36.81 21.76 16.74
CA ASP A 352 37.78 21.88 17.83
C ASP A 352 37.41 20.88 18.93
N LEU A 353 38.00 19.69 18.85
CA LEU A 353 37.76 18.62 19.80
C LEU A 353 38.08 19.04 21.24
N LYS A 354 39.09 19.88 21.47
CA LYS A 354 39.44 20.29 22.83
C LYS A 354 38.34 21.14 23.43
N SER A 355 37.85 22.12 22.67
CA SER A 355 36.73 22.97 23.10
C SER A 355 35.41 22.21 23.25
N VAL A 356 35.16 21.20 22.42
CA VAL A 356 33.93 20.40 22.51
C VAL A 356 33.97 19.44 23.70
N ILE A 357 35.09 18.73 23.91
CA ILE A 357 35.24 17.76 25.01
C ILE A 357 35.29 18.46 26.38
N SER A 358 35.68 19.73 26.44
CA SER A 358 35.64 20.51 27.68
C SER A 358 34.23 20.96 28.09
N GLN A 359 33.21 20.75 27.24
CA GLN A 359 31.81 21.03 27.60
C GLN A 359 31.31 20.06 28.67
N ASN A 360 30.39 20.54 29.52
CA ASN A 360 29.77 19.79 30.61
C ASN A 360 29.13 18.45 30.20
N TYR A 361 28.66 18.35 28.94
CA TYR A 361 28.10 17.10 28.41
C TYR A 361 29.06 15.91 28.51
N PHE A 362 30.37 16.14 28.45
CA PHE A 362 31.40 15.10 28.41
C PHE A 362 32.04 14.79 29.76
N ASP A 363 31.63 15.46 30.85
CA ASP A 363 32.27 15.33 32.17
C ASP A 363 32.34 13.87 32.67
N LYS A 364 31.33 13.05 32.35
CA LYS A 364 31.27 11.63 32.77
C LYS A 364 32.19 10.70 31.97
N VAL A 365 32.58 11.09 30.75
CA VAL A 365 33.24 10.18 29.79
C VAL A 365 34.61 10.65 29.33
N ARG A 366 34.95 11.94 29.48
CA ARG A 366 36.18 12.53 28.90
C ARG A 366 37.47 11.88 29.40
N ASP A 367 37.48 11.34 30.61
CA ASP A 367 38.64 10.67 31.21
C ASP A 367 38.66 9.15 30.93
N SER A 368 37.62 8.61 30.30
CA SER A 368 37.54 7.19 29.97
C SER A 368 38.51 6.81 28.85
N SER A 369 39.21 5.68 29.02
CA SER A 369 40.08 5.10 27.99
C SER A 369 39.30 4.71 26.73
N GLU A 370 38.06 4.26 26.88
CA GLU A 370 37.17 3.85 25.80
C GLU A 370 36.72 5.01 24.93
N PHE A 371 36.48 6.18 25.53
CA PHE A 371 36.16 7.41 24.80
C PHE A 371 37.40 7.95 24.08
N ASN A 372 38.53 8.02 24.79
CA ASN A 372 39.78 8.56 24.27
C ASN A 372 40.39 7.72 23.13
N HIS A 373 40.05 6.43 23.03
CA HIS A 373 40.49 5.57 21.92
C HIS A 373 40.12 6.11 20.53
N PHE A 374 39.04 6.90 20.41
CA PHE A 374 38.60 7.44 19.12
C PHE A 374 39.42 8.64 18.61
N PHE A 375 40.28 9.22 19.45
CA PHE A 375 41.06 10.44 19.15
C PHE A 375 42.57 10.25 19.27
N LYS A 376 43.02 9.03 19.56
CA LYS A 376 44.40 8.57 19.35
C LYS A 376 44.57 8.22 17.87
#